data_AF-W4LNM5-F1
#
_entry.id   AF-W4LNM5-F1
#
_cell.length_a   1.000
_cell.length_b   1.000
_cell.length_c   1.000
_cell.angle_alpha   90.00
_cell.angle_beta   90.00
_cell.angle_gamma   90.00
#
_symmetry.space_group_name_H-M   'P 1'
#
loop_
_entity.id
_entity.type
_entity.pdbx_description
1 polymer ?
#
loop_
_entity_poly.entity_id
_entity_poly.type
_entity_poly.pdbx_seq_one_letter_code
_entity_poly.pdbx_strand_id
1 'polypeptide(L)'
;MAVSNHVDISLKNQSKLYFDKTRFALMIVVMIGLGTGRVAAEPFSQFVVFGDGFSDHGNVFLASNGSVPVSPPNFEGRLSDGRLWVELLAERFALALSPVEAGGTNYAHIGAKVDENVTLPPEQGSLTIPSITSQVAAFLATIPPDPPAPPDEDDDGDDIDNEADSDALYIVFGGANDLFDL
;
A
#
# COMPACT_ATOMS: atom_id res chain seq x y z
N MET A 1 6.71 -63.76 56.55
CA MET A 1 6.57 -62.33 56.88
C MET A 1 6.90 -61.55 55.61
N ALA A 2 5.89 -61.20 54.80
CA ALA A 2 6.09 -60.44 53.56
C ALA A 2 5.30 -59.14 53.70
N VAL A 3 6.01 -58.04 53.91
CA VAL A 3 5.42 -56.71 54.04
C VAL A 3 5.54 -55.98 52.69
N SER A 4 4.37 -55.66 52.14
CA SER A 4 4.05 -54.48 51.33
C SER A 4 5.07 -54.00 50.28
N ASN A 5 4.86 -54.44 49.02
CA ASN A 5 5.38 -53.77 47.82
C ASN A 5 4.26 -53.13 46.96
N HIS A 6 3.00 -53.19 47.41
CA HIS A 6 1.86 -52.84 46.56
C HIS A 6 1.49 -51.35 46.60
N VAL A 7 1.88 -50.62 47.65
CA VAL A 7 1.51 -49.21 47.86
C VAL A 7 2.48 -48.23 47.17
N ASP A 8 3.76 -48.60 47.05
CA ASP A 8 4.81 -47.71 46.52
C ASP A 8 4.73 -47.45 45.01
N ILE A 9 4.19 -48.39 44.23
CA ILE A 9 4.10 -48.27 42.77
C ILE A 9 3.00 -47.25 42.38
N SER A 10 1.90 -47.21 43.14
CA SER A 10 0.79 -46.30 42.88
C SER A 10 1.21 -44.84 43.12
N LEU A 11 1.90 -44.55 44.22
CA LEU A 11 2.35 -43.19 44.56
C LEU A 11 3.40 -42.64 43.58
N LYS A 12 4.31 -43.49 43.08
CA LYS A 12 5.33 -43.09 42.09
C LYS A 12 4.74 -42.79 40.71
N ASN A 13 3.68 -43.49 40.30
CA ASN A 13 2.99 -43.21 39.03
C ASN A 13 2.13 -41.95 39.11
N GLN A 14 1.52 -41.69 40.26
CA GLN A 14 0.77 -40.45 40.50
C GLN A 14 1.71 -39.23 40.44
N SER A 15 2.86 -39.26 41.13
CA SER A 15 3.80 -38.11 41.14
C SER A 15 4.38 -37.79 39.76
N LYS A 16 4.68 -38.80 38.93
CA LYS A 16 5.14 -38.62 37.54
C LYS A 16 4.05 -38.02 36.65
N LEU A 17 2.81 -38.49 36.80
CA LEU A 17 1.64 -38.01 36.05
C LEU A 17 1.29 -36.55 36.41
N TYR A 18 1.37 -36.18 37.69
CA TYR A 18 1.21 -34.77 38.11
C TYR A 18 2.37 -33.90 37.59
N PHE A 19 3.60 -34.39 37.63
CA PHE A 19 4.77 -33.65 37.15
C PHE A 19 4.75 -33.37 35.63
N ASP A 20 4.29 -34.31 34.81
CA ASP A 20 4.14 -34.13 33.35
C ASP A 20 2.96 -33.22 32.99
N LYS A 21 1.84 -33.31 33.73
CA LYS A 21 0.68 -32.41 33.53
C LYS A 21 1.00 -30.96 33.85
N THR A 22 1.77 -30.70 34.90
CA THR A 22 2.18 -29.34 35.28
C THR A 22 3.14 -28.72 34.27
N ARG A 23 4.02 -29.53 33.66
CA ARG A 23 4.93 -29.10 32.58
C ARG A 23 4.18 -28.81 31.28
N PHE A 24 3.19 -29.62 30.95
CA PHE A 24 2.31 -29.38 29.79
C PHE A 24 1.47 -28.11 29.98
N ALA A 25 0.89 -27.91 31.16
CA ALA A 25 0.12 -26.71 31.48
C ALA A 25 0.98 -25.44 31.44
N LEU A 26 2.22 -25.49 31.95
CA LEU A 26 3.14 -24.35 31.92
C LEU A 26 3.59 -24.01 30.49
N MET A 27 3.84 -25.00 29.63
CA MET A 27 4.19 -24.78 28.22
C MET A 27 3.03 -24.14 27.44
N ILE A 28 1.78 -24.51 27.71
CA ILE A 28 0.60 -23.88 27.10
C ILE A 28 0.47 -22.41 27.54
N VAL A 29 0.69 -22.10 28.82
CA VAL A 29 0.63 -20.71 29.33
C VAL A 29 1.74 -19.84 28.73
N VAL A 30 2.95 -20.38 28.53
CA VAL A 30 4.05 -19.66 27.87
C VAL A 30 3.76 -19.41 26.38
N MET A 31 3.17 -20.38 25.68
CA MET A 31 2.82 -20.24 24.25
C MET A 31 1.64 -19.28 24.02
N ILE A 32 0.70 -19.18 24.95
CA ILE A 32 -0.38 -18.18 24.90
C ILE A 32 0.15 -16.78 25.25
N GLY A 33 1.17 -16.68 26.13
CA GLY A 33 1.79 -15.41 26.53
C GLY A 33 2.69 -14.76 25.48
N LEU A 34 3.23 -15.53 24.51
CA LEU A 34 4.09 -15.02 23.44
C LEU A 34 3.32 -14.48 22.21
N GLY A 35 1.98 -14.60 22.18
CA GLY A 35 1.17 -14.37 20.99
C GLY A 35 0.42 -13.04 20.90
N THR A 36 0.61 -12.09 21.81
CA THR A 36 -0.11 -10.79 21.76
C THR A 36 0.73 -9.71 21.09
N GLY A 37 1.15 -9.96 19.85
CA GLY A 37 1.45 -8.85 18.95
C GLY A 37 0.17 -8.03 18.80
N ARG A 38 0.20 -6.75 19.16
CA ARG A 38 -0.85 -5.82 18.72
C ARG A 38 -0.71 -5.73 17.21
N VAL A 39 -1.57 -6.41 16.46
CA VAL A 39 -1.82 -6.02 15.07
C VAL A 39 -2.52 -4.67 15.20
N ALA A 40 -1.76 -3.58 15.08
CA ALA A 40 -2.37 -2.32 14.72
C ALA A 40 -3.05 -2.60 13.38
N ALA A 41 -4.37 -2.38 13.28
CA ALA A 41 -4.98 -2.35 11.97
C ALA A 41 -4.21 -1.30 11.16
N GLU A 42 -3.68 -1.68 10.00
CA GLU A 42 -3.15 -0.69 9.07
C GLU A 42 -4.31 0.28 8.79
N PRO A 43 -4.13 1.59 9.03
CA PRO A 43 -5.24 2.53 9.00
C PRO A 43 -5.83 2.68 7.60
N PHE A 44 -5.11 2.20 6.57
CA PHE A 44 -5.52 2.25 5.18
C PHE A 44 -5.16 0.94 4.47
N SER A 45 -6.02 0.52 3.54
CA SER A 45 -5.82 -0.68 2.71
C SER A 45 -4.76 -0.48 1.61
N GLN A 46 -4.64 0.75 1.09
CA GLN A 46 -3.73 1.12 0.02
C GLN A 46 -3.41 2.62 0.05
N PHE A 47 -2.38 3.02 -0.69
CA PHE A 47 -1.99 4.42 -0.86
C PHE A 47 -1.95 4.77 -2.34
N VAL A 48 -2.80 5.72 -2.76
CA VAL A 48 -2.90 6.16 -4.16
C VAL A 48 -2.61 7.65 -4.24
N VAL A 49 -1.69 8.03 -5.13
CA VAL A 49 -1.18 9.40 -5.22
C VAL A 49 -1.38 9.94 -6.63
N PHE A 50 -1.99 11.11 -6.73
CA PHE A 50 -2.15 11.90 -7.96
C PHE A 50 -1.49 13.27 -7.76
N GLY A 51 -0.89 13.81 -8.82
CA GLY A 51 -0.25 15.10 -8.70
C GLY A 51 0.84 15.39 -9.73
N ASP A 52 1.74 16.28 -9.33
CA ASP A 52 2.82 16.79 -10.14
C ASP A 52 4.22 16.36 -9.62
N GLY A 53 5.27 17.10 -9.99
CA GLY A 53 6.65 16.83 -9.60
C GLY A 53 6.94 16.88 -8.11
N PHE A 54 6.04 17.42 -7.28
CA PHE A 54 6.16 17.33 -5.81
C PHE A 54 5.77 15.94 -5.27
N SER A 55 5.20 15.08 -6.09
CA SER A 55 4.78 13.72 -5.72
C SER A 55 5.27 12.65 -6.69
N ASP A 56 5.70 13.00 -7.91
CA ASP A 56 6.30 12.06 -8.85
C ASP A 56 7.67 11.56 -8.37
N HIS A 57 7.70 10.29 -7.98
CA HIS A 57 8.92 9.60 -7.55
C HIS A 57 9.54 8.69 -8.63
N GLY A 58 9.26 8.96 -9.91
CA GLY A 58 9.99 8.33 -11.02
C GLY A 58 9.16 7.97 -12.26
N ASN A 59 7.88 8.34 -12.37
CA ASN A 59 7.09 8.11 -13.58
C ASN A 59 7.71 8.81 -14.79
N VAL A 60 7.95 10.12 -14.71
CA VAL A 60 8.59 10.84 -15.82
C VAL A 60 10.01 10.35 -16.08
N PHE A 61 10.73 9.91 -15.04
CA PHE A 61 12.04 9.32 -15.20
C PHE A 61 12.01 8.00 -15.98
N LEU A 62 11.08 7.11 -15.66
CA LEU A 62 10.89 5.86 -16.40
C LEU A 62 10.43 6.14 -17.83
N ALA A 63 9.42 6.99 -18.01
CA ALA A 63 8.86 7.31 -19.32
C ALA A 63 9.86 8.03 -20.26
N SER A 64 10.83 8.74 -19.69
CA SER A 64 11.91 9.42 -20.43
C SER A 64 13.17 8.56 -20.60
N ASN A 65 13.12 7.26 -20.31
CA ASN A 65 14.27 6.35 -20.31
C ASN A 65 15.45 6.86 -19.46
N GLY A 66 15.14 7.47 -18.32
CA GLY A 66 16.10 7.96 -17.35
C GLY A 66 16.75 9.30 -17.69
N SER A 67 16.16 10.08 -18.61
CA SER A 67 16.73 11.36 -19.04
C SER A 67 16.16 12.59 -18.32
N VAL A 68 14.96 12.48 -17.74
CA VAL A 68 14.27 13.58 -17.04
C VAL A 68 13.75 13.10 -15.68
N PRO A 69 14.08 13.76 -14.56
CA PRO A 69 14.99 14.90 -14.44
C PRO A 69 16.46 14.47 -14.52
N VAL A 70 17.32 15.37 -15.00
CA VAL A 70 18.76 15.11 -15.11
C VAL A 70 19.40 15.08 -13.72
N SER A 71 20.17 14.04 -13.43
CA SER A 71 21.02 13.95 -12.24
C SER A 71 22.48 14.28 -12.57
N PRO A 72 23.22 15.00 -11.70
CA PRO A 72 22.78 15.76 -10.52
C PRO A 72 22.11 17.10 -10.87
N PRO A 73 21.34 17.75 -9.94
CA PRO A 73 21.22 17.47 -8.51
C PRO A 73 20.06 16.54 -8.12
N ASN A 74 19.25 16.11 -9.08
CA ASN A 74 18.04 15.32 -8.82
C ASN A 74 18.39 13.91 -8.31
N PHE A 75 17.68 13.46 -7.28
CA PHE A 75 17.86 12.16 -6.65
C PHE A 75 16.99 11.12 -7.34
N GLU A 76 17.60 10.11 -7.97
CA GLU A 76 16.92 8.92 -8.49
C GLU A 76 15.60 9.19 -9.24
N GLY A 77 15.58 10.22 -10.10
CA GLY A 77 14.40 10.58 -10.89
C GLY A 77 13.34 11.45 -10.20
N ARG A 78 13.56 11.88 -8.95
CA ARG A 78 12.71 12.86 -8.24
C ARG A 78 13.11 14.27 -8.65
N LEU A 79 12.15 15.20 -8.72
CA LEU A 79 12.44 16.64 -8.82
C LEU A 79 12.84 17.22 -7.44
N SER A 80 13.83 16.58 -6.80
CA SER A 80 14.32 16.87 -5.46
C SER A 80 15.72 16.28 -5.30
N ASP A 81 16.51 16.76 -4.33
CA ASP A 81 17.81 16.21 -3.94
C ASP A 81 17.70 15.01 -2.98
N GLY A 82 16.48 14.56 -2.70
CA GLY A 82 16.21 13.38 -1.87
C GLY A 82 14.81 12.80 -2.11
N ARG A 83 14.33 12.03 -1.13
CA ARG A 83 12.99 11.45 -1.13
C ARG A 83 11.91 12.52 -1.01
N LEU A 84 10.79 12.30 -1.70
CA LEU A 84 9.63 13.18 -1.64
C LEU A 84 8.77 12.91 -0.39
N TRP A 85 7.95 13.88 -0.02
CA TRP A 85 7.08 13.80 1.16
C TRP A 85 6.10 12.62 1.10
N VAL A 86 5.61 12.26 -0.10
CA VAL A 86 4.74 11.09 -0.31
C VAL A 86 5.44 9.78 -0.01
N GLU A 87 6.75 9.67 -0.27
CA GLU A 87 7.54 8.48 0.06
C GLU A 87 7.70 8.34 1.58
N LEU A 88 7.88 9.47 2.28
CA LEU A 88 7.98 9.50 3.75
C LEU A 88 6.61 9.20 4.39
N LEU A 89 5.53 9.66 3.78
CA LEU A 89 4.17 9.40 4.25
C LEU A 89 3.79 7.93 4.10
N ALA A 90 4.10 7.32 2.94
CA ALA A 90 3.91 5.90 2.70
C ALA A 90 4.65 5.05 3.73
N GLU A 91 5.93 5.35 3.97
CA GLU A 91 6.75 4.65 4.98
C GLU A 91 6.15 4.77 6.38
N ARG A 92 5.66 5.96 6.76
CA ARG A 92 5.06 6.20 8.08
C ARG A 92 3.82 5.33 8.33
N PHE A 93 3.08 5.00 7.29
CA PHE A 93 1.90 4.14 7.35
C PHE A 93 2.17 2.71 6.87
N ALA A 94 3.45 2.33 6.66
CA ALA A 94 3.83 1.01 6.13
C ALA A 94 3.09 0.63 4.82
N LEU A 95 2.73 1.62 3.99
CA LEU A 95 2.02 1.43 2.74
C LEU A 95 3.01 1.29 1.58
N ALA A 96 2.66 0.44 0.60
CA ALA A 96 3.41 0.33 -0.64
C ALA A 96 3.16 1.55 -1.53
N LEU A 97 4.22 2.09 -2.13
CA LEU A 97 4.14 3.14 -3.14
C LEU A 97 5.22 2.91 -4.19
N SER A 98 4.79 2.75 -5.45
CA SER A 98 5.67 2.60 -6.62
C SER A 98 5.12 3.44 -7.79
N PRO A 99 5.96 3.86 -8.75
CA PRO A 99 5.49 4.62 -9.92
C PRO A 99 4.47 3.78 -10.71
N VAL A 100 3.45 4.40 -11.29
CA VAL A 100 2.50 3.72 -12.18
C VAL A 100 3.20 3.10 -13.40
N GLU A 101 4.26 3.73 -13.90
CA GLU A 101 5.13 3.19 -14.96
C GLU A 101 5.83 1.87 -14.55
N ALA A 102 5.88 1.57 -13.26
CA ALA A 102 6.38 0.32 -12.70
C ALA A 102 5.26 -0.58 -12.13
N GLY A 103 3.99 -0.30 -12.46
CA GLY A 103 2.82 -1.04 -11.99
C GLY A 103 2.37 -0.70 -10.57
N GLY A 104 2.76 0.47 -10.05
CA GLY A 104 2.38 0.94 -8.72
C GLY A 104 1.17 1.88 -8.72
N THR A 105 0.98 2.53 -7.56
CA THR A 105 -0.18 3.38 -7.25
C THR A 105 0.14 4.88 -7.15
N ASN A 106 1.36 5.29 -7.52
CA ASN A 106 1.69 6.69 -7.68
C ASN A 106 1.51 7.09 -9.15
N TYR A 107 0.46 7.84 -9.43
CA TYR A 107 0.11 8.37 -10.75
C TYR A 107 0.66 9.78 -11.00
N ALA A 108 1.32 10.41 -10.01
CA ALA A 108 1.83 11.77 -10.17
C ALA A 108 2.94 11.84 -11.24
N HIS A 109 2.93 12.89 -12.07
CA HIS A 109 3.92 13.11 -13.11
C HIS A 109 4.52 14.52 -13.04
N ILE A 110 5.84 14.65 -13.14
CA ILE A 110 6.50 15.97 -13.26
C ILE A 110 5.88 16.76 -14.42
N GLY A 111 5.47 18.00 -14.13
CA GLY A 111 4.85 18.91 -15.11
C GLY A 111 3.34 18.74 -15.28
N ALA A 112 2.68 17.84 -14.54
CA ALA A 112 1.24 17.68 -14.62
C ALA A 112 0.50 18.98 -14.23
N LYS A 113 -0.36 19.46 -15.12
CA LYS A 113 -1.38 20.48 -14.82
C LYS A 113 -2.63 19.81 -14.23
N VAL A 114 -3.56 20.60 -13.70
CA VAL A 114 -4.80 20.06 -13.13
C VAL A 114 -5.63 19.36 -14.20
N ASP A 115 -5.89 20.02 -15.33
CA ASP A 115 -6.90 19.55 -16.29
C ASP A 115 -6.40 19.36 -17.73
N GLU A 116 -5.19 19.85 -18.05
CA GLU A 116 -4.64 19.79 -19.40
C GLU A 116 -3.43 18.86 -19.49
N ASN A 117 -3.47 17.91 -20.44
CA ASN A 117 -2.30 17.09 -20.74
C ASN A 117 -1.26 17.93 -21.49
N VAL A 118 -0.01 17.85 -21.06
CA VAL A 118 1.09 18.63 -21.65
C VAL A 118 1.99 17.70 -22.45
N THR A 119 2.37 18.09 -23.66
CA THR A 119 3.42 17.37 -24.41
C THR A 119 4.74 18.09 -24.22
N LEU A 120 5.72 17.42 -23.62
CA LEU A 120 7.08 17.95 -23.51
C LEU A 120 7.69 18.12 -24.91
N PRO A 121 8.51 19.16 -25.12
CA PRO A 121 9.20 19.38 -26.38
C PRO A 121 10.00 18.14 -26.86
N PRO A 122 10.27 18.02 -28.18
CA PRO A 122 10.99 16.88 -28.75
C PRO A 122 12.39 16.65 -28.15
N GLU A 123 13.00 17.72 -27.66
CA GLU A 123 14.31 17.70 -27.00
C GLU A 123 14.28 17.01 -25.63
N GLN A 124 13.09 16.82 -25.04
CA GLN A 124 12.83 16.00 -23.86
C GLN A 124 12.07 14.70 -24.20
N GLY A 125 12.07 14.28 -25.47
CA GLY A 125 11.56 12.98 -25.90
C GLY A 125 10.09 12.92 -26.32
N SER A 126 9.42 14.07 -26.54
CA SER A 126 7.99 14.13 -26.94
C SER A 126 7.07 13.32 -26.01
N LEU A 127 7.32 13.41 -24.70
CA LEU A 127 6.54 12.72 -23.69
C LEU A 127 5.23 13.45 -23.44
N THR A 128 4.11 12.72 -23.44
CA THR A 128 2.82 13.26 -22.98
C THR A 128 2.70 13.08 -21.48
N ILE A 129 2.59 14.19 -20.77
CA ILE A 129 2.39 14.27 -19.33
C ILE A 129 0.89 14.30 -19.05
N PRO A 130 0.33 13.31 -18.35
CA PRO A 130 -1.08 13.30 -18.00
C PRO A 130 -1.38 14.36 -16.94
N SER A 131 -2.45 15.12 -17.17
CA SER A 131 -3.06 16.00 -16.17
C SER A 131 -3.54 15.21 -14.97
N ILE A 132 -3.76 15.88 -13.84
CA ILE A 132 -4.32 15.23 -12.65
C ILE A 132 -5.69 14.60 -12.97
N THR A 133 -6.54 15.26 -13.76
CA THR A 133 -7.79 14.68 -14.24
C THR A 133 -7.56 13.38 -15.02
N SER A 134 -6.57 13.35 -15.93
CA SER A 134 -6.22 12.14 -16.68
C SER A 134 -5.62 11.04 -15.81
N GLN A 135 -4.84 11.40 -14.79
CA GLN A 135 -4.29 10.45 -13.82
C GLN A 135 -5.41 9.78 -12.99
N VAL A 136 -6.39 10.56 -12.53
CA VAL A 136 -7.58 10.04 -11.83
C VAL A 136 -8.40 9.15 -12.76
N ALA A 137 -8.64 9.58 -14.00
CA ALA A 137 -9.36 8.78 -14.99
C ALA A 137 -8.65 7.45 -15.27
N ALA A 138 -7.32 7.45 -15.35
CA ALA A 138 -6.53 6.24 -15.52
C ALA A 138 -6.69 5.28 -14.33
N PHE A 139 -6.67 5.79 -13.10
CA PHE A 139 -6.94 4.99 -11.91
C PHE A 139 -8.36 4.41 -11.90
N LEU A 140 -9.38 5.22 -12.17
CA LEU A 140 -10.78 4.76 -12.20
C LEU A 140 -10.99 3.66 -13.26
N ALA A 141 -10.28 3.72 -14.39
CA ALA A 141 -10.32 2.67 -15.41
C ALA A 141 -9.71 1.33 -14.95
N THR A 142 -8.97 1.31 -13.84
CA THR A 142 -8.47 0.06 -13.22
C THR A 142 -9.48 -0.59 -12.28
N ILE A 143 -10.52 0.14 -11.87
CA ILE A 143 -11.57 -0.37 -10.99
C ILE A 143 -12.49 -1.27 -11.83
N PRO A 144 -12.63 -2.56 -11.47
CA PRO A 144 -13.48 -3.47 -12.21
C PRO A 144 -14.95 -2.99 -12.17
N PRO A 145 -15.71 -3.20 -13.25
CA PRO A 145 -17.15 -2.96 -13.22
C PRO A 145 -17.82 -3.85 -12.19
N ASP A 146 -18.87 -3.33 -11.55
CA ASP A 146 -19.67 -4.15 -10.67
C ASP A 146 -20.22 -5.37 -11.39
N PRO A 147 -20.34 -6.51 -10.68
CA PRO A 147 -21.09 -7.62 -11.18
C PRO A 147 -22.50 -7.12 -11.52
N PRO A 148 -23.09 -7.54 -12.66
CA PRO A 148 -24.48 -7.21 -12.95
C PRO A 148 -25.37 -7.63 -11.77
N ALA A 149 -26.32 -6.76 -11.41
CA ALA A 149 -27.25 -7.02 -10.33
C ALA A 149 -27.94 -8.39 -10.50
N PRO A 150 -28.30 -9.08 -9.39
CA PRO A 150 -29.13 -10.26 -9.46
C PRO A 150 -30.42 -9.97 -10.27
N PRO A 151 -30.98 -10.96 -10.99
CA PRO A 151 -32.14 -10.76 -11.88
C PRO A 151 -33.43 -10.25 -11.21
N ASP A 152 -33.42 -10.11 -9.88
CA ASP A 152 -34.58 -9.90 -9.02
C ASP A 152 -34.45 -8.64 -8.14
N GLU A 153 -33.34 -7.92 -8.26
CA GLU A 153 -33.24 -6.55 -7.73
C GLU A 153 -33.77 -5.60 -8.81
N ASP A 154 -34.63 -4.66 -8.40
CA ASP A 154 -35.07 -3.56 -9.24
C ASP A 154 -33.84 -2.68 -9.50
N ASP A 155 -32.93 -3.14 -10.37
CA ASP A 155 -31.73 -2.42 -10.80
C ASP A 155 -32.19 -1.23 -11.66
N ASP A 156 -32.37 -0.09 -11.01
CA ASP A 156 -32.67 1.20 -11.63
C ASP A 156 -31.49 1.76 -12.44
N GLY A 157 -30.38 1.01 -12.52
CA GLY A 157 -29.19 1.37 -13.28
C GLY A 157 -28.42 2.53 -12.65
N ASP A 158 -28.68 2.85 -11.38
CA ASP A 158 -27.88 3.79 -10.58
C ASP A 158 -26.82 3.10 -9.71
N ASP A 159 -26.96 1.78 -9.47
CA ASP A 159 -26.01 0.90 -8.78
C ASP A 159 -24.81 0.45 -9.65
N ILE A 160 -24.39 1.26 -10.63
CA ILE A 160 -23.08 1.08 -11.29
C ILE A 160 -22.06 1.93 -10.54
N ASP A 161 -21.81 1.60 -9.29
CA ASP A 161 -20.79 2.22 -8.46
C ASP A 161 -19.52 1.38 -8.51
N ASN A 162 -18.78 1.47 -9.63
CA ASN A 162 -17.35 1.12 -9.66
C ASN A 162 -16.60 1.95 -8.60
N GLU A 163 -16.67 1.53 -7.35
CA GLU A 163 -16.33 2.39 -6.23
C GLU A 163 -14.86 2.20 -5.90
N ALA A 164 -14.19 3.34 -5.76
CA ALA A 164 -12.84 3.36 -5.26
C ALA A 164 -12.85 2.86 -3.81
N ASP A 165 -11.86 2.05 -3.46
CA ASP A 165 -11.74 1.46 -2.12
C ASP A 165 -11.85 2.53 -1.01
N SER A 166 -12.93 2.47 -0.23
CA SER A 166 -13.23 3.45 0.82
C SER A 166 -12.23 3.43 1.98
N ASP A 167 -11.48 2.33 2.14
CA ASP A 167 -10.44 2.19 3.16
C ASP A 167 -9.06 2.65 2.67
N ALA A 168 -8.93 3.11 1.43
CA ALA A 168 -7.69 3.63 0.86
C ALA A 168 -7.37 5.05 1.33
N LEU A 169 -6.07 5.40 1.33
CA LEU A 169 -5.61 6.77 1.43
C LEU A 169 -5.34 7.34 0.04
N TYR A 170 -6.15 8.32 -0.37
CA TYR A 170 -5.97 9.08 -1.60
C TYR A 170 -5.29 10.42 -1.35
N ILE A 171 -4.29 10.75 -2.16
CA ILE A 171 -3.61 12.05 -2.17
C ILE A 171 -3.79 12.69 -3.53
N VAL A 172 -4.19 13.97 -3.52
CA VAL A 172 -4.18 14.83 -4.71
C VAL A 172 -3.39 16.08 -4.36
N PHE A 173 -2.28 16.31 -5.07
CA PHE A 173 -1.47 17.51 -4.87
C PHE A 173 -0.93 18.06 -6.19
N GLY A 174 -1.38 19.26 -6.57
CA GLY A 174 -0.88 19.97 -7.73
C GLY A 174 -1.56 21.32 -7.93
N GLY A 175 -1.37 21.92 -9.10
CA GLY A 175 -1.82 23.27 -9.45
C GLY A 175 -0.68 24.27 -9.65
N ALA A 176 0.56 23.92 -9.28
CA ALA A 176 1.70 24.80 -9.49
C ALA A 176 1.98 25.03 -10.98
N ASN A 177 1.87 24.00 -11.81
CA ASN A 177 2.15 24.08 -13.25
C ASN A 177 1.06 24.87 -14.03
N ASP A 178 -0.14 25.00 -13.45
CA ASP A 178 -1.21 25.83 -14.00
C ASP A 178 -0.91 27.33 -13.81
N LEU A 179 -0.22 27.70 -12.72
CA LEU A 179 0.12 29.11 -12.44
C LEU A 179 1.27 29.62 -13.33
N PHE A 180 2.16 28.74 -13.76
CA PHE A 180 3.42 29.13 -14.39
C PHE A 180 3.53 28.76 -15.87
N ASP A 181 2.50 28.13 -16.46
CA ASP A 181 2.55 27.59 -17.84
C ASP A 181 3.84 26.84 -18.15
N LEU A 182 4.26 26.02 -17.18
CA LEU A 182 5.41 25.13 -17.27
C LEU A 182 5.05 23.83 -17.98
#